data_AF-A0A659PL86-F1
#
_entry.id   AF-A0A659PL86-F1
#
_cell.length_a   1.000
_cell.length_b   1.000
_cell.length_c   1.000
_cell.angle_alpha   90.00
_cell.angle_beta   90.00
_cell.angle_gamma   90.00
#
_symmetry.space_group_name_H-M   'P 1'
#
loop_
_entity.id
_entity.type
_entity.pdbx_description
1 polymer ?
#
loop_
_entity_poly.entity_id
_entity_poly.type
_entity_poly.pdbx_seq_one_letter_code
_entity_poly.pdbx_strand_id
1 'polypeptide(L)'
;MTPNIYQQLGLKKVINACGKMTILGVSSVAPEVMQATARAASAFVEIDALVEKAGARGSRDTGAEGSYLTAGAAAGVARAVGAGG
;
A
#
# COMPACT_ATOMS: atom_id res chain seq x y z
N MET A 1 14.37 11.60 24.45
CA MET A 1 13.72 11.02 23.25
C MET A 1 12.53 11.89 22.88
N THR A 2 12.51 12.46 21.68
CA THR A 2 11.36 13.22 21.19
C THR A 2 10.16 12.27 21.00
N PRO A 3 8.97 12.59 21.52
CA PRO A 3 7.79 11.73 21.37
C PRO A 3 7.41 11.60 19.89
N ASN A 4 7.06 10.38 19.45
CA ASN A 4 6.61 10.15 18.08
C ASN A 4 5.20 10.73 17.85
N ILE A 5 4.76 10.79 16.58
CA ILE A 5 3.46 11.37 16.21
C ILE A 5 2.27 10.75 16.97
N TYR A 6 2.30 9.44 17.23
CA TYR A 6 1.24 8.78 17.99
C TYR A 6 1.25 9.19 19.47
N GLN A 7 2.43 9.34 20.08
CA GLN A 7 2.57 9.82 21.46
C GLN A 7 2.12 11.29 21.60
N GLN A 8 2.35 12.12 20.59
CA GLN A 8 1.86 13.50 20.55
C GLN A 8 0.32 13.55 20.48
N LEU A 9 -0.30 12.55 19.85
CA LEU A 9 -1.76 12.36 19.81
C LEU A 9 -2.32 11.67 21.08
N GLY A 10 -1.51 11.46 22.12
CA GLY A 10 -1.91 10.83 23.37
C GLY A 10 -1.98 9.30 23.34
N LEU A 11 -1.56 8.67 22.23
CA LEU A 11 -1.54 7.20 22.10
C LEU A 11 -0.29 6.59 22.76
N LYS A 12 -0.44 5.39 23.33
CA LYS A 12 0.66 4.66 23.94
C LYS A 12 1.63 4.13 22.88
N LYS A 13 2.93 4.21 23.16
CA LYS A 13 3.97 3.58 22.34
C LYS A 13 3.86 2.05 22.49
N VAL A 14 3.84 1.34 21.36
CA VAL A 14 3.84 -0.13 21.30
C VAL A 14 5.08 -0.61 20.56
N ILE A 15 5.68 -1.71 21.01
CA ILE A 15 6.73 -2.44 20.30
C ILE A 15 6.10 -3.73 19.80
N ASN A 16 6.03 -3.90 18.47
CA ASN A 16 5.46 -5.10 17.88
C ASN A 16 6.52 -6.20 17.76
N ALA A 17 6.50 -7.16 18.69
CA ALA A 17 7.35 -8.35 18.66
C ALA A 17 6.61 -9.61 18.17
N CYS A 18 5.35 -9.48 17.75
CA CYS A 18 4.47 -10.60 17.38
C CYS A 18 4.27 -10.75 15.86
N GLY A 19 5.02 -10.02 15.03
CA GLY A 19 4.89 -10.08 13.57
C GLY A 19 3.77 -9.20 13.01
N LYS A 20 3.02 -9.66 12.01
CA LYS A 20 2.02 -8.85 11.29
C LYS A 20 0.66 -8.86 12.01
N MET A 21 0.54 -8.08 13.09
CA MET A 21 -0.70 -8.00 13.86
C MET A 21 -1.64 -6.92 13.31
N THR A 22 -2.86 -7.28 12.93
CA THR A 22 -3.88 -6.35 12.39
C THR A 22 -4.17 -5.19 13.35
N ILE A 23 -4.28 -5.47 14.65
CA ILE A 23 -4.54 -4.46 15.69
C ILE A 23 -3.40 -3.42 15.79
N LEU A 24 -2.19 -3.79 15.37
CA LEU A 24 -0.99 -2.94 15.45
C LEU A 24 -0.63 -2.29 14.11
N GLY A 25 -1.54 -2.26 13.14
CA GLY A 25 -1.30 -1.63 11.84
C GLY A 25 -0.53 -2.52 10.86
N VAL A 26 -0.52 -3.84 11.08
CA VAL A 26 0.03 -4.85 10.15
C VAL A 26 1.55 -4.71 9.98
N SER A 27 2.02 -4.27 8.81
CA SER A 27 3.44 -4.25 8.43
C SER A 27 3.96 -2.82 8.38
N SER A 28 5.16 -2.61 8.92
CA SER A 28 5.88 -1.35 8.76
C SER A 28 6.42 -1.22 7.34
N VAL A 29 6.35 -0.02 6.77
CA VAL A 29 6.89 0.30 5.46
C VAL A 29 8.40 0.57 5.57
N ALA A 30 9.19 0.02 4.65
CA ALA A 30 10.64 0.24 4.63
C ALA A 30 10.98 1.71 4.27
N PRO A 31 12.07 2.29 4.81
CA PRO A 31 12.41 3.70 4.60
C PRO A 31 12.52 4.11 3.12
N GLU A 32 13.07 3.24 2.28
CA GLU A 32 13.23 3.48 0.85
C GLU A 32 11.88 3.61 0.13
N VAL A 33 10.87 2.86 0.57
CA VAL A 33 9.51 2.93 0.02
C VAL A 33 8.85 4.23 0.47
N MET A 34 8.99 4.61 1.75
CA MET A 34 8.47 5.89 2.26
C MET A 34 9.04 7.08 1.48
N GLN A 35 10.34 7.07 1.20
CA GLN A 35 10.99 8.12 0.41
C GLN A 35 10.50 8.16 -1.04
N ALA A 36 10.31 6.99 -1.67
CA ALA A 36 9.77 6.92 -3.03
C ALA A 36 8.33 7.46 -3.10
N THR A 37 7.48 7.08 -2.15
CA THR A 37 6.10 7.58 -2.04
C THR A 37 6.07 9.09 -1.85
N ALA A 38 6.94 9.64 -0.98
CA ALA A 38 7.02 11.08 -0.77
C ALA A 38 7.42 11.85 -2.04
N ARG A 39 8.37 11.31 -2.83
CA ARG A 39 8.74 11.90 -4.13
C ARG A 39 7.58 11.82 -5.13
N ALA A 40 6.88 10.69 -5.19
CA ALA A 40 5.75 10.50 -6.10
C ALA A 40 4.57 11.42 -5.76
N ALA A 41 4.28 11.65 -4.47
CA ALA A 41 3.18 12.48 -4.01
C ALA A 41 3.31 13.97 -4.41
N SER A 42 4.53 14.43 -4.70
CA SER A 42 4.81 15.80 -5.14
C SER A 42 4.99 15.94 -6.65
N ALA A 43 4.66 14.90 -7.42
CA ALA A 43 4.80 14.87 -8.88
C ALA A 43 3.46 14.53 -9.55
N PHE A 44 3.36 14.85 -10.84
CA PHE A 44 2.19 14.53 -11.67
C PHE A 44 2.55 13.46 -12.69
N VAL A 45 1.60 12.57 -12.96
CA VAL A 45 1.71 11.52 -13.96
C VAL A 45 0.34 11.29 -14.59
N GLU A 46 0.34 10.82 -15.84
CA GLU A 46 -0.87 10.30 -16.46
C GLU A 46 -1.25 8.98 -15.74
N ILE A 47 -2.46 8.96 -15.18
CA ILE A 47 -2.88 7.91 -14.25
C ILE A 47 -3.13 6.60 -14.98
N ASP A 48 -3.67 6.63 -16.20
CA ASP A 48 -3.94 5.42 -16.97
C ASP A 48 -2.64 4.68 -17.31
N ALA A 49 -1.60 5.41 -17.72
CA ALA A 49 -0.26 4.90 -17.97
C ALA A 49 0.40 4.37 -16.69
N LEU A 50 0.21 5.05 -15.54
CA LEU A 50 0.69 4.54 -14.26
C LEU A 50 0.03 3.20 -13.91
N VAL A 51 -1.29 3.09 -14.09
CA VAL A 51 -2.06 1.86 -13.85
C VAL A 51 -1.59 0.74 -14.77
N GLU A 52 -1.40 1.01 -16.06
CA GLU A 52 -0.89 0.03 -17.03
C GLU A 52 0.50 -0.48 -16.63
N LYS A 53 1.43 0.42 -16.28
CA LYS A 53 2.79 0.05 -15.84
C LYS A 53 2.77 -0.76 -14.55
N ALA A 54 1.92 -0.38 -13.60
CA ALA A 54 1.77 -1.08 -12.33
C ALA A 54 1.18 -2.48 -12.53
N GLY A 55 0.16 -2.61 -13.39
CA GLY A 55 -0.43 -3.87 -13.78
C GLY A 55 0.57 -4.80 -14.44
N ALA A 56 1.28 -4.31 -15.47
CA ALA A 56 2.32 -5.09 -16.15
C ALA A 56 3.43 -5.56 -15.18
N ARG A 57 3.79 -4.72 -14.19
CA ARG A 57 4.74 -5.12 -13.14
C ARG A 57 4.18 -6.25 -12.27
N GLY A 58 2.94 -6.12 -11.81
CA GLY A 58 2.27 -7.17 -11.03
C GLY A 58 2.17 -8.50 -11.79
N SER A 59 1.86 -8.44 -13.08
CA SER A 59 1.79 -9.63 -13.93
C SER A 59 3.13 -10.33 -14.07
N ARG A 60 4.22 -9.57 -14.26
CA ARG A 60 5.58 -10.12 -14.27
C ARG A 60 5.97 -10.77 -12.95
N ASP A 61 5.65 -10.13 -11.82
CA ASP A 61 6.04 -10.62 -10.50
C ASP A 61 5.21 -11.84 -10.06
N THR A 62 3.99 -12.01 -10.57
CA THR A 62 3.07 -13.11 -10.22
C THR A 62 2.99 -14.23 -11.27
N GLY A 63 3.42 -13.98 -12.50
CA GLY A 63 3.24 -14.88 -13.65
C GLY A 63 1.83 -14.87 -14.25
N ALA A 64 0.95 -13.96 -13.82
CA ALA A 64 -0.40 -13.85 -14.36
C ALA A 64 -0.40 -13.22 -15.77
N GLU A 65 -1.42 -13.54 -16.58
CA GLU A 65 -1.62 -12.96 -17.91
C GLU A 65 -1.94 -11.46 -17.87
N GLY A 66 -2.52 -11.00 -16.75
CA GLY A 66 -2.83 -9.60 -16.49
C GLY A 66 -3.00 -9.37 -14.99
N SER A 67 -2.79 -8.13 -14.55
CA SER A 67 -2.94 -7.76 -13.14
C SER A 67 -3.41 -6.33 -13.01
N TYR A 68 -4.22 -6.08 -11.98
CA TYR A 68 -4.74 -4.76 -11.67
C TYR A 68 -4.56 -4.50 -10.17
N LEU A 69 -3.88 -3.41 -9.82
CA LEU A 69 -3.66 -3.02 -8.43
C LEU A 69 -4.86 -2.24 -7.90
N THR A 70 -5.34 -2.63 -6.73
CA THR A 70 -6.45 -1.96 -6.03
C THR A 70 -5.99 -1.43 -4.69
N ALA A 71 -6.79 -0.53 -4.09
CA ALA A 71 -6.51 0.03 -2.77
C ALA A 71 -6.45 -1.01 -1.64
N GLY A 72 -6.93 -2.23 -1.87
CA GLY A 72 -6.87 -3.34 -0.93
C GLY A 72 -7.73 -4.52 -1.37
N ALA A 73 -7.60 -5.65 -0.67
CA ALA A 73 -8.27 -6.91 -1.06
C ALA A 73 -9.80 -6.78 -1.18
N ALA A 74 -10.46 -6.06 -0.27
CA ALA A 74 -11.90 -5.84 -0.32
C ALA A 74 -12.33 -5.07 -1.59
N ALA A 75 -11.58 -4.04 -1.98
CA ALA A 75 -11.82 -3.32 -3.23
C ALA A 75 -11.56 -4.23 -4.45
N GLY A 76 -10.54 -5.09 -4.38
CA GLY A 76 -10.28 -6.13 -5.38
C GLY A 76 -11.48 -7.06 -5.59
N VAL A 77 -12.05 -7.60 -4.51
CA VAL A 77 -13.25 -8.46 -4.57
C VAL A 77 -14.44 -7.71 -5.15
N ALA A 78 -14.71 -6.48 -4.66
CA ALA A 78 -15.82 -5.67 -5.15
C ALA A 78 -15.69 -5.39 -6.66
N ARG A 79 -14.48 -5.08 -7.15
CA ARG A 79 -14.24 -4.88 -8.58
C ARG A 79 -14.36 -6.16 -9.39
N ALA A 80 -13.85 -7.29 -8.88
CA ALA A 80 -13.94 -8.57 -9.57
C ALA A 80 -15.40 -9.01 -9.78
N VAL A 81 -16.24 -8.83 -8.76
CA VAL A 81 -17.68 -9.15 -8.85
C VAL A 81 -18.43 -8.12 -9.68
N GLY A 82 -18.14 -6.82 -9.50
CA GLY A 82 -18.82 -5.74 -10.22
C GLY A 82 -18.46 -5.61 -11.70
N ALA A 83 -17.30 -6.13 -12.14
CA ALA A 83 -16.89 -6.13 -13.54
C ALA A 83 -17.49 -7.28 -14.36
N GLY A 84 -18.14 -8.25 -13.70
CA GLY A 84 -18.80 -9.40 -14.35
C GLY A 84 -20.28 -9.19 -14.68
N GLY A 85 -20.79 -7.95 -14.59
CA GLY A 85 -22.17 -7.57 -14.89
C GLY A 85 -22.28 -6.62 -16.07
#